data_AF-A0A6L7PWK7-F1
#
_entry.id   AF-A0A6L7PWK7-F1
#
_cell.length_a   1.000
_cell.length_b   1.000
_cell.length_c   1.000
_cell.angle_alpha   90.00
_cell.angle_beta   90.00
_cell.angle_gamma   90.00
#
_symmetry.space_group_name_H-M   'P 1'
#
loop_
_entity.id
_entity.type
_entity.pdbx_description
1 polymer ?
#
loop_
_entity_poly.entity_id
_entity_poly.type
_entity_poly.pdbx_seq_one_letter_code
_entity_poly.pdbx_strand_id
1 'polypeptide(L)'
;MRDYALFINGIYQEVLDDIVTAQSANPRLPLYLQPYHESAIAKFREHPPSESDTVRLYASITTDLNRVHYACDVVGWRDKTAINAEGRSFIERELELYQPTEEGLYGLPGDDHFEERGLCTNLLIVMRMQKIPQPLPVEQLIKTSDNTPLGRRTTSGGWSYVHPVSQRRA
;
A
#
# COMPACT_ATOMS: atom_id res chain seq x y z
N MET A 1 7.52 -11.90 -11.36
CA MET A 1 7.67 -10.60 -10.67
C MET A 1 7.76 -9.55 -11.75
N ARG A 2 6.89 -8.54 -11.68
CA ARG A 2 6.76 -7.54 -12.74
C ARG A 2 8.01 -6.68 -12.88
N ASP A 3 8.17 -6.04 -14.03
CA ASP A 3 9.25 -5.09 -14.35
C ASP A 3 9.12 -3.75 -13.62
N TYR A 4 8.08 -3.58 -12.80
CA TYR A 4 7.85 -2.41 -11.98
C TYR A 4 7.47 -2.79 -10.54
N ALA A 5 7.68 -1.82 -9.66
CA ALA A 5 7.24 -1.78 -8.27
C ALA A 5 6.36 -0.53 -8.05
N LEU A 6 5.65 -0.50 -6.92
CA LEU A 6 4.84 0.63 -6.49
C LEU A 6 5.51 1.30 -5.28
N PHE A 7 5.77 2.60 -5.36
CA PHE A 7 6.09 3.40 -4.20
C PHE A 7 4.83 4.11 -3.70
N ILE A 8 4.51 4.00 -2.41
CA ILE A 8 3.43 4.73 -1.74
C ILE A 8 4.03 5.69 -0.72
N ASN A 9 3.56 6.92 -0.73
CA ASN A 9 4.15 8.00 0.03
C ASN A 9 3.34 8.32 1.29
N GLY A 10 3.98 8.24 2.46
CA GLY A 10 3.44 8.73 3.72
C GLY A 10 2.27 7.92 4.25
N ILE A 11 2.49 6.63 4.54
CA ILE A 11 1.54 5.78 5.28
C ILE A 11 1.79 5.96 6.79
N TYR A 12 0.74 5.91 7.61
CA TYR A 12 0.88 5.90 9.06
C TYR A 12 1.71 4.68 9.50
N GLN A 13 2.69 4.89 10.39
CA GLN A 13 3.64 3.83 10.74
C GLN A 13 2.94 2.69 11.49
N GLU A 14 2.02 3.05 12.38
CA GLU A 14 1.19 2.17 13.19
C GLU A 14 0.42 1.16 12.33
N VAL A 15 -0.12 1.58 11.18
CA VAL A 15 -0.81 0.71 10.22
C VAL A 15 0.14 -0.35 9.66
N LEU A 16 1.37 0.05 9.34
CA LEU A 16 2.38 -0.87 8.82
C LEU A 16 2.88 -1.83 9.91
N ASP A 17 3.00 -1.33 11.15
CA ASP A 17 3.43 -2.12 12.31
C ASP A 17 2.36 -3.15 12.71
N ASP A 18 1.07 -2.82 12.61
CA ASP A 18 -0.05 -3.77 12.75
C ASP A 18 0.08 -4.93 11.74
N ILE A 19 0.28 -4.60 10.46
CA ILE A 19 0.46 -5.59 9.39
C ILE A 19 1.68 -6.49 9.65
N VAL A 20 2.82 -5.91 10.04
CA VAL A 20 4.03 -6.67 10.39
C VAL A 20 3.76 -7.63 11.55
N THR A 21 3.06 -7.16 12.58
CA THR A 21 2.75 -7.95 13.77
C THR A 21 1.84 -9.13 13.43
N ALA A 22 0.74 -8.88 12.73
CA ALA A 22 -0.20 -9.92 12.32
C ALA A 22 0.46 -10.94 11.37
N GLN A 23 1.27 -10.50 10.42
CA GLN A 23 1.98 -11.41 9.50
C GLN A 23 3.15 -12.15 10.16
N SER A 24 3.73 -11.63 11.25
CA SER A 24 4.71 -12.37 12.05
C SER A 24 4.07 -13.57 12.75
N ALA A 25 2.80 -13.43 13.19
CA ALA A 25 2.02 -14.54 13.76
C ALA A 25 1.49 -15.50 12.69
N ASN A 26 1.10 -14.99 11.51
CA ASN A 26 0.67 -15.79 10.37
C ASN A 26 1.27 -15.27 9.05
N PRO A 27 2.42 -15.83 8.60
CA PRO A 27 3.15 -15.33 7.42
C PRO A 27 2.40 -15.43 6.09
N ARG A 28 1.28 -16.17 6.05
CA ARG A 28 0.44 -16.32 4.86
C ARG A 28 -0.81 -15.45 4.91
N LEU A 29 -1.00 -14.62 5.93
CA LEU A 29 -2.18 -13.78 6.09
C LEU A 29 -2.13 -12.58 5.11
N PRO A 30 -3.04 -12.51 4.12
CA PRO A 30 -3.20 -11.30 3.32
C PRO A 30 -3.85 -10.21 4.18
N LEU A 31 -3.29 -9.00 4.12
CA LEU A 31 -3.78 -7.82 4.84
C LEU A 31 -3.97 -6.66 3.88
N TYR A 32 -4.50 -5.53 4.36
CA TYR A 32 -4.98 -4.46 3.50
C TYR A 32 -4.18 -3.17 3.64
N LEU A 33 -4.04 -2.43 2.54
CA LEU A 33 -3.67 -1.02 2.58
C LEU A 33 -4.69 -0.22 1.78
N GLN A 34 -5.02 0.97 2.26
CA GLN A 34 -6.06 1.81 1.66
C GLN A 34 -5.51 3.16 1.14
N PRO A 35 -4.74 3.21 0.04
CA PRO A 35 -4.18 4.47 -0.45
C PRO A 35 -5.25 5.56 -0.61
N TYR A 36 -5.00 6.71 0.03
CA TYR A 36 -5.93 7.84 0.07
C TYR A 36 -5.93 8.60 -1.25
N HIS A 37 -6.75 8.15 -2.20
CA HIS A 37 -6.88 8.79 -3.52
C HIS A 37 -8.12 8.28 -4.27
N GLU A 38 -8.79 9.19 -4.97
CA GLU A 38 -9.98 8.90 -5.78
C GLU A 38 -9.66 8.11 -7.05
N SER A 39 -8.52 8.39 -7.70
CA SER A 39 -8.13 7.63 -8.90
C SER A 39 -7.67 6.22 -8.53
N ALA A 40 -8.09 5.23 -9.30
CA ALA A 40 -7.51 3.89 -9.21
C ALA A 40 -6.06 3.88 -9.73
N ILE A 41 -5.21 3.04 -9.13
CA ILE A 41 -3.88 2.71 -9.64
C ILE A 41 -4.07 2.02 -11.00
N ALA A 42 -3.87 2.78 -12.09
CA ALA A 42 -4.22 2.37 -13.45
C ALA A 42 -3.72 0.96 -13.82
N LYS A 43 -2.43 0.67 -13.57
CA LYS A 43 -1.84 -0.65 -13.87
C LYS A 43 -2.49 -1.79 -13.09
N PHE A 44 -2.96 -1.54 -11.86
CA PHE A 44 -3.62 -2.58 -11.05
C PHE A 44 -5.06 -2.80 -11.47
N ARG A 45 -5.74 -1.77 -11.97
CA ARG A 45 -7.08 -1.93 -12.54
C ARG A 45 -7.06 -2.70 -13.86
N GLU A 46 -6.09 -2.42 -14.73
CA GLU A 46 -5.93 -3.11 -16.00
C GLU A 46 -5.40 -4.55 -15.82
N HIS A 47 -4.41 -4.70 -14.93
CA HIS A 47 -3.76 -5.97 -14.65
C HIS A 47 -3.59 -6.14 -13.14
N PRO A 48 -4.62 -6.62 -12.42
CA PRO A 48 -4.54 -6.82 -10.97
C PRO A 48 -3.36 -7.73 -10.58
N PRO A 49 -2.61 -7.41 -9.52
CA PRO A 49 -1.65 -8.34 -8.94
C PRO A 49 -2.35 -9.63 -8.45
N SER A 50 -1.61 -10.72 -8.37
CA SER A 50 -2.06 -11.99 -7.78
C SER A 50 -0.94 -12.63 -6.97
N GLU A 51 -1.22 -13.68 -6.19
CA GLU A 51 -0.18 -14.42 -5.46
C GLU A 51 0.92 -15.01 -6.36
N SER A 52 0.56 -15.43 -7.59
CA SER A 52 1.51 -15.95 -8.57
C SER A 52 2.21 -14.85 -9.38
N ASP A 53 1.66 -13.64 -9.41
CA ASP A 53 2.22 -12.47 -10.10
C ASP A 53 2.10 -11.21 -9.24
N THR A 54 2.98 -11.13 -8.26
CA THR A 54 3.00 -10.05 -7.27
C THR A 54 3.68 -8.79 -7.80
N VAL A 55 3.34 -7.66 -7.19
CA VAL A 55 4.03 -6.37 -7.40
C VAL A 55 4.73 -5.96 -6.12
N ARG A 56 6.03 -5.66 -6.20
CA ARG A 56 6.76 -5.16 -5.04
C ARG A 56 6.25 -3.77 -4.65
N LEU A 57 6.02 -3.55 -3.37
CA LEU A 57 5.66 -2.25 -2.81
C LEU A 57 6.75 -1.72 -1.89
N TYR A 58 6.99 -0.42 -1.98
CA TYR A 58 7.86 0.35 -1.10
C TYR A 58 7.03 1.46 -0.44
N ALA A 59 7.18 1.67 0.86
CA ALA A 59 6.43 2.69 1.58
C ALA A 59 7.35 3.62 2.37
N SER A 60 7.09 4.93 2.25
CA SER A 60 7.53 5.91 3.25
C SER A 60 6.45 6.11 4.32
N ILE A 61 6.85 6.66 5.46
CA ILE A 61 5.93 6.93 6.58
C ILE A 61 5.62 8.42 6.69
N THR A 62 4.48 8.77 7.30
CA THR A 62 4.02 10.16 7.46
C THR A 62 5.03 11.07 8.16
N THR A 63 5.84 10.52 9.07
CA THR A 63 6.89 11.26 9.80
C THR A 63 8.22 11.36 9.07
N ASP A 64 8.40 10.62 7.96
CA ASP A 64 9.60 10.65 7.12
C ASP A 64 9.28 10.24 5.67
N LEU A 65 8.78 11.24 4.92
CA LEU A 65 8.31 11.06 3.55
C LEU A 65 9.43 10.74 2.54
N ASN A 66 10.68 11.03 2.89
CA ASN A 66 11.83 10.97 1.99
C ASN A 66 12.69 9.72 2.16
N ARG A 67 12.22 8.76 2.97
CA ARG A 67 12.84 7.44 3.08
C ARG A 67 11.81 6.32 2.95
N VAL A 68 12.23 5.22 2.34
CA VAL A 68 11.51 3.96 2.31
C VAL A 68 11.79 3.22 3.60
N HIS A 69 10.76 3.05 4.42
CA HIS A 69 10.82 2.37 5.72
C HIS A 69 10.31 0.94 5.65
N TYR A 70 9.42 0.62 4.71
CA TYR A 70 8.82 -0.70 4.59
C TYR A 70 8.80 -1.18 3.15
N ALA A 71 8.83 -2.51 2.99
CA ALA A 71 8.61 -3.17 1.72
C ALA A 71 7.70 -4.39 1.90
N CYS A 72 6.86 -4.66 0.91
CA CYS A 72 6.00 -5.84 0.89
C CYS A 72 5.69 -6.28 -0.55
N ASP A 73 4.87 -7.32 -0.70
CA ASP A 73 4.34 -7.75 -1.98
C ASP A 73 2.85 -7.43 -2.02
N VAL A 74 2.40 -6.72 -3.06
CA VAL A 74 0.98 -6.60 -3.40
C VAL A 74 0.58 -7.87 -4.14
N VAL A 75 -0.35 -8.61 -3.55
CA VAL A 75 -0.87 -9.89 -4.06
C VAL A 75 -2.31 -9.76 -4.57
N GLY A 76 -2.90 -8.58 -4.49
CA GLY A 76 -4.23 -8.30 -5.01
C GLY A 76 -4.58 -6.82 -4.97
N TRP A 77 -5.57 -6.45 -5.76
CA TRP A 77 -6.16 -5.11 -5.78
C TRP A 77 -7.67 -5.24 -5.96
N ARG A 78 -8.44 -4.41 -5.25
CA ARG A 78 -9.88 -4.29 -5.43
C ARG A 78 -10.27 -2.82 -5.55
N ASP A 79 -11.26 -2.57 -6.40
CA ASP A 79 -11.98 -1.30 -6.43
C ASP A 79 -12.96 -1.28 -5.26
N LYS A 80 -12.75 -0.37 -4.30
CA LYS A 80 -13.60 -0.25 -3.11
C LYS A 80 -15.07 0.00 -3.47
N THR A 81 -15.34 0.70 -4.57
CA THR A 81 -16.71 1.04 -4.99
C THR A 81 -17.48 -0.16 -5.55
N ALA A 82 -16.78 -1.22 -5.94
CA ALA A 82 -17.35 -2.45 -6.47
C ALA A 82 -17.51 -3.55 -5.41
N ILE A 83 -17.13 -3.29 -4.15
CA ILE A 83 -17.24 -4.27 -3.06
C ILE A 83 -18.70 -4.33 -2.61
N ASN A 84 -19.30 -5.53 -2.67
CA ASN A 84 -20.66 -5.76 -2.18
C ASN A 84 -20.72 -5.74 -0.64
N ALA A 85 -21.94 -5.71 -0.08
CA ALA A 85 -22.14 -5.63 1.37
C ALA A 85 -21.45 -6.77 2.16
N GLU A 86 -21.54 -8.01 1.67
CA GLU A 86 -20.89 -9.16 2.32
C GLU A 86 -19.37 -9.03 2.33
N GLY A 87 -18.77 -8.67 1.19
CA GLY A 87 -17.33 -8.44 1.07
C GLY A 87 -16.87 -7.28 1.96
N ARG A 88 -17.67 -6.22 2.07
CA ARG A 88 -17.40 -5.09 2.97
C ARG A 88 -17.37 -5.53 4.43
N SER A 89 -18.40 -6.24 4.88
CA SER A 89 -18.46 -6.76 6.26
C SER A 89 -17.33 -7.73 6.58
N PHE A 90 -16.90 -8.54 5.61
CA PHE A 90 -15.73 -9.40 5.77
C PHE A 90 -14.45 -8.57 5.96
N ILE A 91 -14.20 -7.59 5.10
CA ILE A 91 -12.98 -6.77 5.16
C ILE A 91 -12.96 -5.92 6.43
N GLU A 92 -14.08 -5.32 6.84
CA GLU A 92 -14.16 -4.54 8.08
C GLU A 92 -13.83 -5.39 9.32
N ARG A 93 -14.30 -6.64 9.37
CA ARG A 93 -13.93 -7.56 10.46
C ARG A 93 -12.44 -7.89 10.46
N GLU A 94 -11.84 -8.10 9.29
CA GLU A 94 -10.40 -8.37 9.19
C GLU A 94 -9.57 -7.15 9.59
N LEU A 95 -10.00 -5.94 9.21
CA LEU A 95 -9.36 -4.69 9.63
C LEU A 95 -9.45 -4.49 11.14
N GLU A 96 -10.62 -4.69 11.74
CA GLU A 96 -10.80 -4.58 13.19
C GLU A 96 -9.91 -5.57 13.95
N LEU A 97 -9.77 -6.80 13.43
CA LEU A 97 -9.01 -7.86 14.09
C LEU A 97 -7.49 -7.71 13.94
N TYR A 98 -7.01 -7.34 12.76
CA TYR A 98 -5.59 -7.39 12.42
C TYR A 98 -4.94 -6.03 12.17
N GLN A 99 -5.73 -4.98 11.96
CA GLN A 99 -5.28 -3.62 11.63
C GLN A 99 -6.13 -2.56 12.34
N PRO A 100 -6.30 -2.64 13.68
CA PRO A 100 -7.19 -1.76 14.42
C PRO A 100 -6.87 -0.27 14.23
N THR A 101 -5.62 0.09 13.92
CA THR A 101 -5.26 1.50 13.69
C THR A 101 -5.71 2.06 12.34
N GLU A 102 -6.21 1.21 11.44
CA GLU A 102 -6.74 1.64 10.14
C GLU A 102 -8.20 2.15 10.25
N GLU A 103 -8.85 1.93 11.40
CA GLU A 103 -10.19 2.43 11.73
C GLU A 103 -11.29 1.99 10.74
N GLY A 104 -11.05 0.87 10.03
CA GLY A 104 -12.01 0.28 9.10
C GLY A 104 -11.89 0.78 7.65
N LEU A 105 -12.87 0.41 6.81
CA LEU A 105 -12.90 0.82 5.40
C LEU A 105 -13.40 2.27 5.30
N TYR A 106 -12.58 3.15 4.70
CA TYR A 106 -12.94 4.56 4.55
C TYR A 106 -13.11 5.02 3.10
N GLY A 107 -13.75 6.17 2.91
CA GLY A 107 -13.81 6.88 1.63
C GLY A 107 -14.78 6.23 0.64
N LEU A 108 -15.91 5.76 1.15
CA LEU A 108 -17.03 5.23 0.36
C LEU A 108 -18.26 6.14 0.53
N PRO A 109 -19.14 6.26 -0.47
CA PRO A 109 -20.38 7.01 -0.31
C PRO A 109 -21.20 6.51 0.89
N GLY A 110 -21.61 7.42 1.78
CA GLY A 110 -22.40 7.10 2.98
C GLY A 110 -21.58 6.60 4.19
N ASP A 111 -20.25 6.67 4.13
CA ASP A 111 -19.37 6.56 5.29
C ASP A 111 -19.29 7.92 6.03
N ASP A 112 -19.22 7.90 7.36
CA ASP A 112 -19.10 9.10 8.21
C ASP A 112 -17.86 9.92 7.85
N HIS A 113 -16.81 9.25 7.36
CA HIS A 113 -15.59 9.91 6.90
C HIS A 113 -15.63 10.37 5.44
N PHE A 114 -16.72 10.14 4.70
CA PHE A 114 -16.79 10.49 3.26
C PHE A 114 -16.71 12.00 3.01
N GLU A 115 -17.33 12.82 3.85
CA GLU A 115 -17.33 14.28 3.68
C GLU A 115 -15.93 14.90 3.88
N GLU A 116 -15.13 14.31 4.77
CA GLU A 116 -13.75 14.73 5.00
C GLU A 116 -12.79 14.10 3.98
N ARG A 117 -13.02 12.83 3.64
CA ARG A 117 -12.04 11.99 2.94
C ARG A 117 -12.23 11.88 1.44
N GLY A 118 -13.45 12.16 0.97
CA GLY A 118 -13.84 11.93 -0.42
C GLY A 118 -13.78 10.46 -0.81
N LEU A 119 -13.99 10.21 -2.10
CA LEU A 119 -13.95 8.85 -2.64
C LEU A 119 -12.51 8.31 -2.62
N CYS A 120 -12.32 7.12 -2.06
CA CYS A 120 -11.07 6.37 -2.13
C CYS A 120 -11.31 5.08 -2.90
N THR A 121 -10.61 4.87 -4.01
CA THR A 121 -10.93 3.74 -4.90
C THR A 121 -10.09 2.49 -4.59
N ASN A 122 -8.90 2.65 -4.02
CA ASN A 122 -7.93 1.56 -3.94
C ASN A 122 -8.03 0.78 -2.63
N LEU A 123 -8.15 -0.54 -2.74
CA LEU A 123 -7.85 -1.50 -1.67
C LEU A 123 -6.76 -2.44 -2.14
N LEU A 124 -5.55 -2.29 -1.59
CA LEU A 124 -4.44 -3.20 -1.86
C LEU A 124 -4.50 -4.38 -0.92
N ILE A 125 -4.21 -5.57 -1.43
CA ILE A 125 -4.03 -6.78 -0.63
C ILE A 125 -2.54 -7.08 -0.60
N VAL A 126 -1.94 -7.09 0.58
CA VAL A 126 -0.48 -7.15 0.78
C VAL A 126 -0.06 -8.33 1.64
N MET A 127 1.13 -8.84 1.34
CA MET A 127 1.78 -9.92 2.08
C MET A 127 3.26 -9.63 2.29
N ARG A 128 3.87 -10.30 3.28
CA ARG A 128 5.31 -10.25 3.55
C ARG A 128 5.80 -8.83 3.82
N MET A 129 5.05 -8.08 4.62
CA MET A 129 5.45 -6.76 5.08
C MET A 129 6.71 -6.86 5.93
N GLN A 130 7.70 -6.04 5.60
CA GLN A 130 8.98 -6.01 6.28
C GLN A 130 9.39 -4.56 6.52
N LYS A 131 9.76 -4.27 7.75
CA LYS A 131 10.47 -3.03 8.10
C LYS A 131 11.91 -3.13 7.60
N ILE A 132 12.38 -2.09 6.92
CA ILE A 132 13.74 -1.98 6.42
C ILE A 132 14.62 -1.43 7.55
N PRO A 133 15.62 -2.18 8.05
CA PRO A 133 16.43 -1.75 9.19
C PRO A 133 17.17 -0.43 8.96
N GLN A 134 17.55 -0.16 7.71
CA GLN A 134 18.17 1.10 7.29
C GLN A 134 17.32 1.72 6.18
N PRO A 135 16.42 2.67 6.52
CA PRO A 135 15.52 3.27 5.56
C PRO A 135 16.27 3.92 4.38
N LEU A 136 15.87 3.53 3.17
CA LEU A 136 16.53 3.94 1.93
C LEU A 136 16.01 5.31 1.47
N PRO A 137 16.86 6.27 1.07
CA PRO A 137 16.38 7.52 0.46
C PRO A 137 15.48 7.25 -0.75
N VAL A 138 14.36 7.97 -0.86
CA VAL A 138 13.42 7.79 -1.99
C VAL A 138 14.07 8.11 -3.33
N GLU A 139 15.09 8.97 -3.36
CA GLU A 139 15.85 9.30 -4.56
C GLU A 139 16.66 8.12 -5.13
N GLN A 140 16.80 7.02 -4.38
CA GLN A 140 17.38 5.78 -4.92
C GLN A 140 16.38 4.98 -5.76
N LEU A 141 15.07 5.30 -5.67
CA LEU A 141 14.06 4.72 -6.53
C LEU A 141 14.08 5.42 -7.89
N ILE A 142 14.03 4.65 -8.97
CA ILE A 142 14.00 5.18 -10.34
C ILE A 142 12.59 5.07 -10.89
N LYS A 143 12.00 6.17 -11.36
CA LYS A 143 10.65 6.17 -11.96
C LYS A 143 10.64 5.40 -13.27
N THR A 144 9.59 4.62 -13.52
CA THR A 144 9.44 3.91 -14.79
C THR A 144 9.04 4.82 -15.95
N SER A 145 8.53 6.02 -15.68
CA SER A 145 8.01 6.94 -16.70
C SER A 145 9.11 7.60 -17.53
N ASP A 146 10.24 7.95 -16.89
CA ASP A 146 11.31 8.74 -17.51
C ASP A 146 12.72 8.27 -17.11
N ASN A 147 12.84 7.16 -16.36
CA ASN A 147 14.10 6.62 -15.85
C ASN A 147 14.92 7.61 -15.01
N THR A 148 14.27 8.61 -14.41
CA THR A 148 14.93 9.56 -13.48
C THR A 148 14.67 9.16 -12.02
N PRO A 149 15.55 9.57 -11.10
CA PRO A 149 15.31 9.44 -9.66
C PRO A 149 13.94 10.00 -9.23
N LEU A 150 13.32 9.33 -8.27
CA LEU A 150 12.11 9.84 -7.63
C LEU A 150 12.46 11.10 -6.82
N GLY A 151 11.72 12.18 -7.08
CA GLY A 151 11.91 13.44 -6.35
C GLY A 151 11.50 13.31 -4.88
N ARG A 152 12.07 14.19 -4.05
CA ARG A 152 11.66 14.35 -2.66
C ARG A 152 10.18 14.70 -2.53
N ARG A 153 9.57 14.22 -1.45
CA ARG A 153 8.17 14.44 -1.10
C ARG A 153 8.08 15.47 0.02
N THR A 154 7.14 16.40 -0.15
CA THR A 154 6.84 17.48 0.81
C THR A 154 5.50 17.29 1.50
N THR A 155 4.62 16.46 0.96
CA THR A 155 3.30 16.11 1.52
C THR A 155 3.11 14.59 1.46
N SER A 156 2.27 14.03 2.34
CA SER A 156 1.86 12.62 2.28
C SER A 156 0.86 12.36 1.15
N GLY A 157 0.67 11.09 0.82
CA GLY A 157 -0.27 10.64 -0.21
C GLY A 157 0.35 10.48 -1.59
N GLY A 158 -0.41 9.78 -2.45
CA GLY A 158 -0.03 9.44 -3.81
C GLY A 158 0.91 8.24 -3.92
N TRP A 159 1.14 7.82 -5.17
CA TRP A 159 2.06 6.74 -5.50
C TRP A 159 2.87 7.05 -6.75
N SER A 160 3.88 6.23 -7.01
CA SER A 160 4.64 6.27 -8.26
C SER A 160 5.06 4.86 -8.67
N TYR A 161 5.05 4.60 -9.97
CA TYR A 161 5.66 3.40 -10.52
C TYR A 161 7.17 3.58 -10.59
N VAL A 162 7.90 2.66 -9.98
CA VAL A 162 9.36 2.68 -9.93
C VAL A 162 9.93 1.34 -10.37
N HIS A 163 11.19 1.31 -10.79
CA HIS A 163 11.89 0.05 -11.05
C HIS A 163 12.13 -0.69 -9.72
N PRO A 164 12.01 -2.03 -9.68
CA PRO A 164 12.35 -2.80 -8.49
C PRO A 164 13.81 -2.56 -8.08
N VAL A 165 14.04 -2.26 -6.81
CA VAL A 165 15.40 -2.16 -6.28
C VAL A 165 15.95 -3.58 -6.20
N SER A 166 17.02 -3.85 -6.95
CA SER A 166 17.76 -5.10 -6.81
C SER A 166 18.24 -5.20 -5.37
N GLN A 167 17.75 -6.19 -4.62
CA GLN A 167 18.25 -6.45 -3.27
C GLN A 167 19.74 -6.78 -3.38
N ARG A 168 20.61 -5.80 -3.10
CA ARG A 168 21.99 -6.12 -2.73
C ARG A 168 21.86 -6.91 -1.43
N ARG A 169 22.03 -8.23 -1.53
CA ARG A 169 22.23 -9.09 -0.35
C ARG A 169 23.33 -8.43 0.47
N ALA A 170 22.98 -7.94 1.65
CA ALA A 170 23.95 -7.67 2.70
C ALA A 170 24.57 -9.00 3.14
#